data_AF-A0A431KUX3-F1
#
_entry.id   AF-A0A431KUX3-F1
#
_cell.length_a   1.000
_cell.length_b   1.000
_cell.length_c   1.000
_cell.angle_alpha   90.00
_cell.angle_beta   90.00
_cell.angle_gamma   90.00
#
_symmetry.space_group_name_H-M   'P 1'
#
loop_
_entity.id
_entity.type
_entity.pdbx_description
1 polymer ?
#
loop_
_entity_poly.entity_id
_entity_poly.type
_entity_poly.pdbx_seq_one_letter_code
_entity_poly.pdbx_strand_id
1 'polypeptide(L)'
;MINTIRTSHSIPQLAGIRLQEFFAALRSVIGAVTSAHTADCLLYATVTAAALSYLGVVGAEARMGSVMWRVGAGGGDVIVHATEVQGPKFAPAMAPQALPFHAWVEIEDNILDFTTWTLKAKARILDSLDGGSTSVEWCPDYLVVPATSSSSLQEVQCGFEAGLYAYVRHPEIEEIVRRRSPGVERIAPLVAGVIHAYRASLHGETIAVVGVNRDGSFQTEAVAAEYAAVS
;
A
#
# COMPACT_ATOMS: atom_id res chain seq x y z
N MET A 1 19.42 6.24 0.66
CA MET A 1 19.56 4.85 0.17
C MET A 1 18.16 4.29 -0.03
N ILE A 2 17.80 3.97 -1.27
CA ILE A 2 16.51 3.39 -1.64
C ILE A 2 16.61 1.88 -1.38
N ASN A 3 15.94 1.38 -0.34
CA ASN A 3 15.85 -0.06 -0.06
C ASN A 3 14.67 -0.64 -0.86
N THR A 4 14.82 -0.74 -2.19
CA THR A 4 13.89 -1.54 -3.00
C THR A 4 14.33 -3.00 -2.88
N ILE A 5 13.53 -3.86 -2.26
CA ILE A 5 13.70 -5.30 -2.47
C ILE A 5 13.06 -5.64 -3.81
N ARG A 6 13.88 -5.60 -4.86
CA ARG A 6 13.55 -6.23 -6.14
C ARG A 6 13.84 -7.72 -5.97
N THR A 7 12.80 -8.53 -5.79
CA THR A 7 13.00 -9.96 -6.08
C THR A 7 13.29 -10.08 -7.58
N SER A 8 14.31 -10.85 -7.90
CA SER A 8 15.01 -10.92 -9.19
C SER A 8 14.21 -11.57 -10.33
N HIS A 9 12.89 -11.55 -10.28
CA HIS A 9 12.03 -12.13 -11.29
C HIS A 9 11.36 -10.99 -12.02
N SER A 10 11.82 -10.71 -13.24
CA SER A 10 11.11 -9.81 -14.15
C SER A 10 9.70 -10.36 -14.35
N ILE A 11 8.69 -9.72 -13.77
CA ILE A 11 7.28 -9.99 -14.09
C ILE A 11 7.08 -9.52 -15.53
N PRO A 12 6.91 -10.42 -16.52
CA PRO A 12 6.93 -10.03 -17.93
C PRO A 12 5.88 -8.97 -18.26
N GLN A 13 4.73 -9.01 -17.59
CA GLN A 13 3.63 -8.06 -17.72
C GLN A 13 4.00 -6.66 -17.22
N LEU A 14 4.99 -6.54 -16.35
CA LEU A 14 5.51 -5.27 -15.84
C LEU A 14 6.80 -4.82 -16.56
N ALA A 15 7.30 -5.56 -17.55
CA ALA A 15 8.59 -5.27 -18.20
C ALA A 15 8.66 -3.88 -18.85
N GLY A 16 7.51 -3.30 -19.21
CA GLY A 16 7.40 -1.93 -19.74
C GLY A 16 7.06 -0.85 -18.70
N ILE A 17 6.88 -1.22 -17.43
CA ILE A 17 6.47 -0.32 -16.36
C ILE A 17 7.68 0.03 -15.51
N ARG A 18 8.04 1.33 -15.46
CA ARG A 18 9.06 1.81 -14.53
C ARG A 18 8.43 2.01 -13.15
N LEU A 19 8.53 0.97 -12.32
CA LEU A 19 7.78 0.87 -11.06
C LEU A 19 8.11 1.97 -10.04
N GLN A 20 9.33 2.49 -10.02
CA GLN A 20 9.71 3.57 -9.10
C GLN A 20 8.97 4.86 -9.45
N GLU A 21 8.93 5.20 -10.73
CA GLU A 21 8.24 6.36 -11.29
C GLU A 21 6.73 6.22 -11.13
N PHE A 22 6.20 5.01 -11.37
CA PHE A 22 4.79 4.70 -11.13
C PHE A 22 4.41 4.87 -9.65
N PHE A 23 5.24 4.35 -8.74
CA PHE A 23 5.05 4.49 -7.30
C PHE A 23 5.10 5.95 -6.84
N ALA A 24 6.05 6.74 -7.35
CA ALA A 24 6.14 8.16 -7.05
C ALA A 24 4.88 8.92 -7.50
N ALA A 25 4.40 8.65 -8.73
CA ALA A 25 3.16 9.21 -9.25
C ALA A 25 1.94 8.81 -8.40
N LEU A 26 1.84 7.53 -8.03
CA LEU A 26 0.79 7.00 -7.18
C LEU A 26 0.76 7.70 -5.81
N ARG A 27 1.92 7.82 -5.15
CA ARG A 27 2.04 8.50 -3.85
C ARG A 27 1.69 9.98 -3.93
N SER A 28 2.15 10.67 -4.96
CA SER A 28 1.87 12.10 -5.13
C SER A 28 0.37 12.34 -5.31
N VAL A 29 -0.29 11.55 -6.17
CA VAL A 29 -1.72 11.73 -6.46
C VAL A 29 -2.60 11.33 -5.27
N ILE A 30 -2.36 10.16 -4.67
CA ILE A 30 -3.16 9.73 -3.52
C ILE A 30 -2.91 10.64 -2.32
N GLY A 31 -1.65 10.99 -2.04
CA GLY A 31 -1.29 11.88 -0.93
C GLY A 31 -1.89 13.28 -1.05
N ALA A 32 -2.21 13.75 -2.26
CA ALA A 32 -2.87 15.04 -2.47
C ALA A 32 -4.38 15.03 -2.16
N VAL A 33 -5.00 13.87 -1.93
CA VAL A 33 -6.45 13.76 -1.73
C VAL A 33 -6.86 13.09 -0.41
N THR A 34 -5.91 12.50 0.31
CA THR A 34 -6.16 11.84 1.59
C THR A 34 -5.21 12.38 2.66
N SER A 35 -5.74 12.60 3.86
CA SER A 35 -4.97 12.84 5.09
C SER A 35 -4.75 11.56 5.88
N ALA A 36 -5.39 10.45 5.48
CA ALA A 36 -5.38 9.19 6.20
C ALA A 36 -4.15 8.33 5.91
N HIS A 37 -3.04 8.92 5.43
CA HIS A 37 -1.88 8.35 4.73
C HIS A 37 -1.40 6.92 5.10
N THR A 38 -1.68 6.43 6.31
CA THR A 38 -1.36 5.07 6.79
C THR A 38 -2.54 4.08 6.73
N ALA A 39 -3.72 4.47 6.25
CA ALA A 39 -4.96 3.70 6.25
C ALA A 39 -5.62 3.55 4.85
N ASP A 40 -4.95 4.04 3.79
CA ASP A 40 -5.51 4.08 2.42
C ASP A 40 -5.21 2.84 1.57
N CYS A 41 -4.94 1.68 2.18
CA CYS A 41 -4.53 0.47 1.44
C CYS A 41 -5.49 0.10 0.29
N LEU A 42 -6.80 0.22 0.52
CA LEU A 42 -7.82 0.00 -0.49
C LEU A 42 -7.71 0.96 -1.67
N LEU A 43 -7.46 2.25 -1.40
CA LEU A 43 -7.33 3.27 -2.43
C LEU A 43 -6.07 3.01 -3.27
N TYR A 44 -4.93 2.72 -2.62
CA TYR A 44 -3.69 2.34 -3.29
C TYR A 44 -3.88 1.13 -4.19
N ALA A 45 -4.47 0.04 -3.68
CA ALA A 45 -4.68 -1.17 -4.45
C ALA A 45 -5.62 -0.96 -5.65
N THR A 46 -6.75 -0.27 -5.43
CA THR A 46 -7.76 -0.06 -6.47
C THR A 46 -7.25 0.87 -7.57
N VAL A 47 -6.60 1.99 -7.21
CA VAL A 47 -6.01 2.92 -8.20
C VAL A 47 -4.87 2.26 -8.95
N THR A 48 -4.02 1.48 -8.26
CA THR A 48 -2.94 0.72 -8.90
C THR A 48 -3.48 -0.26 -9.95
N ALA A 49 -4.44 -1.11 -9.57
CA ALA A 49 -5.01 -2.10 -10.49
C ALA A 49 -5.61 -1.44 -11.73
N ALA A 50 -6.38 -0.37 -11.54
CA ALA A 50 -6.99 0.37 -12.65
C ALA A 50 -5.96 1.10 -13.53
N ALA A 51 -4.94 1.72 -12.94
CA ALA A 51 -3.89 2.42 -13.70
C ALA A 51 -3.01 1.44 -14.48
N LEU A 52 -2.63 0.30 -13.89
CA LEU A 52 -1.87 -0.74 -14.59
C LEU A 52 -2.70 -1.35 -15.74
N SER A 53 -3.99 -1.60 -15.52
CA SER A 53 -4.90 -2.04 -16.58
C SER A 53 -4.95 -1.05 -17.75
N TYR A 54 -5.05 0.25 -17.46
CA TYR A 54 -5.00 1.29 -18.49
C TYR A 54 -3.66 1.32 -19.25
N LEU A 55 -2.55 1.00 -18.58
CA LEU A 55 -1.22 0.92 -19.18
C LEU A 55 -0.97 -0.39 -19.95
N GLY A 56 -1.99 -1.27 -20.07
CA GLY A 56 -1.93 -2.50 -20.85
C GLY A 56 -1.54 -3.74 -20.06
N VAL A 57 -1.43 -3.64 -18.73
CA VAL A 57 -1.18 -4.81 -17.87
C VAL A 57 -2.48 -5.61 -17.70
N VAL A 58 -2.47 -6.85 -18.18
CA VAL A 58 -3.64 -7.74 -18.10
C VAL A 58 -3.65 -8.45 -16.75
N GLY A 59 -4.83 -8.58 -16.13
CA GLY A 59 -5.01 -9.36 -14.91
C GLY A 59 -4.56 -8.66 -13.62
N ALA A 60 -4.32 -7.35 -13.64
CA ALA A 60 -4.07 -6.58 -12.43
C ALA A 60 -5.36 -6.41 -11.63
N GLU A 61 -5.45 -7.05 -10.47
CA GLU A 61 -6.64 -7.05 -9.62
C GLU A 61 -6.33 -6.58 -8.20
N ALA A 62 -7.16 -5.69 -7.67
CA ALA A 62 -7.11 -5.33 -6.26
C ALA A 62 -7.71 -6.47 -5.43
N ARG A 63 -6.96 -6.89 -4.41
CA ARG A 63 -7.23 -8.06 -3.58
C ARG A 63 -7.23 -7.66 -2.13
N MET A 64 -7.96 -8.40 -1.31
CA MET A 64 -8.12 -8.06 0.09
C MET A 64 -8.06 -9.29 0.98
N GLY A 65 -7.54 -9.08 2.18
CA GLY A 65 -7.51 -10.12 3.19
C GLY A 65 -6.56 -9.79 4.32
N SER A 66 -5.97 -10.84 4.89
CA SER A 66 -5.08 -10.74 6.03
C SER A 66 -3.65 -10.58 5.59
N VAL A 67 -2.94 -9.64 6.21
CA VAL A 67 -1.52 -9.41 5.96
C VAL A 67 -0.75 -9.22 7.26
N MET A 68 0.46 -9.76 7.29
CA MET A 68 1.43 -9.49 8.34
C MET A 68 2.80 -9.20 7.76
N TRP A 69 3.54 -8.32 8.42
CA TRP A 69 4.93 -8.05 8.11
C TRP A 69 5.77 -8.11 9.39
N ARG A 70 6.85 -8.89 9.35
CA ARG A 70 7.93 -8.78 10.33
C ARG A 70 8.82 -7.62 9.96
N VAL A 71 8.76 -6.56 10.75
CA VAL A 71 9.49 -5.31 10.48
C VAL A 71 10.82 -5.24 11.21
N GLY A 72 11.08 -6.11 12.18
CA GLY A 72 12.31 -6.19 12.96
C GLY A 72 12.47 -7.54 13.67
N ALA A 73 13.61 -7.75 14.31
CA ALA A 73 13.94 -9.00 15.00
C ALA A 73 13.32 -9.15 16.41
N GLY A 74 12.75 -8.08 16.96
CA GLY A 74 12.11 -8.09 18.27
C GLY A 74 10.81 -8.91 18.28
N GLY A 75 10.49 -9.53 19.42
CA GLY A 75 9.30 -10.38 19.56
C GLY A 75 7.97 -9.68 19.23
N GLY A 76 7.92 -8.35 19.40
CA GLY A 76 6.78 -7.51 19.06
C GLY A 76 6.85 -6.82 17.69
N ASP A 77 7.94 -7.00 16.92
CA ASP A 77 8.19 -6.23 15.70
C ASP A 77 7.39 -6.75 14.49
N VAL A 78 6.06 -6.79 14.65
CA VAL A 78 5.08 -7.26 13.67
C VAL A 78 4.05 -6.19 13.45
N ILE A 79 3.79 -5.87 12.19
CA ILE A 79 2.63 -5.09 11.80
C ILE A 79 1.58 -6.07 11.26
N VAL A 80 0.37 -6.00 11.81
CA VAL A 80 -0.70 -6.97 11.56
C VAL A 80 -1.95 -6.26 11.07
N HIS A 81 -2.46 -6.72 9.93
CA HIS A 81 -3.78 -6.43 9.38
C HIS A 81 -4.46 -7.77 9.10
N ALA A 82 -4.83 -8.52 10.13
CA ALA A 82 -5.34 -9.88 9.98
C ALA A 82 -6.59 -10.12 10.84
N THR A 83 -7.59 -10.77 10.26
CA THR A 83 -8.83 -11.19 10.96
C THR A 83 -8.57 -12.31 11.98
N GLU A 84 -7.61 -13.19 11.69
CA GLU A 84 -7.34 -14.42 12.43
C GLU A 84 -6.57 -14.18 13.72
N VAL A 85 -5.87 -13.04 13.81
CA VAL A 85 -4.94 -12.74 14.92
C VAL A 85 -5.41 -11.56 15.74
N GLN A 86 -6.70 -11.20 15.60
CA GLN A 86 -7.30 -10.17 16.43
C GLN A 86 -7.40 -10.63 17.89
N GLY A 87 -6.63 -9.98 18.77
CA GLY A 87 -6.82 -10.09 20.20
C GLY A 87 -8.15 -9.45 20.65
N PRO A 88 -8.64 -9.75 21.86
CA PRO A 88 -9.91 -9.23 22.40
C PRO A 88 -10.00 -7.69 22.50
N LYS A 89 -8.90 -6.98 22.25
CA LYS A 89 -8.82 -5.50 22.27
C LYS A 89 -8.94 -4.85 20.89
N PHE A 90 -8.96 -5.61 19.79
CA PHE A 90 -9.05 -5.06 18.43
C PHE A 90 -10.51 -4.88 17.98
N ALA A 91 -11.29 -4.19 18.80
CA ALA A 91 -12.54 -3.57 18.37
C ALA A 91 -12.43 -2.11 18.81
N PRO A 92 -12.07 -1.18 17.92
CA PRO A 92 -12.15 0.23 18.28
C PRO A 92 -13.60 0.48 18.68
N ALA A 93 -13.86 0.83 19.93
CA ALA A 93 -15.21 1.19 20.40
C ALA A 93 -15.83 2.31 19.52
N MET A 94 -14.98 3.04 18.80
CA MET A 94 -15.31 4.09 17.85
C MET A 94 -15.65 3.63 16.43
N ALA A 95 -15.40 2.37 16.04
CA ALA A 95 -15.63 1.89 14.67
C ALA A 95 -16.06 0.41 14.63
N PRO A 96 -17.26 0.06 15.16
CA PRO A 96 -17.74 -1.33 15.23
C PRO A 96 -17.98 -2.01 13.87
N GLN A 97 -17.86 -1.26 12.75
CA GLN A 97 -17.95 -1.80 11.38
C GLN A 97 -16.60 -1.79 10.62
N ALA A 98 -15.50 -1.39 11.25
CA ALA A 98 -14.19 -1.41 10.63
C ALA A 98 -13.74 -2.86 10.44
N LEU A 99 -13.46 -3.24 9.19
CA LEU A 99 -12.94 -4.55 8.86
C LEU A 99 -11.40 -4.52 8.95
N PRO A 100 -10.77 -5.45 9.68
CA PRO A 100 -9.33 -5.55 9.79
C PRO A 100 -8.77 -6.26 8.56
N PHE A 101 -8.66 -5.53 7.45
CA PHE A 101 -8.07 -6.06 6.22
C PHE A 101 -6.93 -5.18 5.74
N HIS A 102 -6.13 -5.76 4.86
CA HIS A 102 -5.22 -5.04 3.99
C HIS A 102 -5.63 -5.27 2.54
N ALA A 103 -5.28 -4.34 1.67
CA ALA A 103 -5.48 -4.48 0.24
C ALA A 103 -4.16 -4.32 -0.52
N TRP A 104 -3.97 -5.18 -1.51
CA TRP A 104 -2.80 -5.21 -2.40
C TRP A 104 -3.27 -5.45 -3.83
N VAL A 105 -2.33 -5.45 -4.79
CA VAL A 105 -2.60 -5.84 -6.17
C VAL A 105 -1.97 -7.19 -6.44
N GLU A 106 -2.65 -8.00 -7.22
CA GLU A 106 -2.06 -9.21 -7.79
C GLU A 106 -2.09 -9.17 -9.30
N ILE A 107 -1.02 -9.72 -9.88
CA ILE A 107 -0.87 -9.93 -11.32
C ILE A 107 -0.29 -11.32 -11.49
N GLU A 108 -1.09 -12.23 -12.03
CA GLU A 108 -0.77 -13.65 -12.10
C GLU A 108 -0.37 -14.18 -10.70
N ASP A 109 0.81 -14.78 -10.57
CA ASP A 109 1.33 -15.32 -9.33
C ASP A 109 2.21 -14.32 -8.55
N ASN A 110 1.96 -13.02 -8.69
CA ASN A 110 2.74 -11.98 -8.02
C ASN A 110 1.88 -11.07 -7.16
N ILE A 111 2.45 -10.64 -6.03
CA ILE A 111 1.91 -9.67 -5.10
C ILE A 111 2.63 -8.34 -5.32
N LEU A 112 1.86 -7.28 -5.47
CA LEU A 112 2.31 -5.89 -5.54
C LEU A 112 1.68 -5.12 -4.37
N ASP A 113 2.51 -4.61 -3.48
CA ASP A 113 2.08 -3.77 -2.36
C ASP A 113 2.84 -2.44 -2.36
N PHE A 114 2.15 -1.37 -2.80
CA PHE A 114 2.67 -0.01 -2.83
C PHE A 114 2.45 0.78 -1.54
N THR A 115 2.20 0.08 -0.42
CA THR A 115 1.92 0.70 0.88
C THR A 115 2.95 0.36 1.95
N THR A 116 3.93 -0.50 1.66
CA THR A 116 4.94 -0.91 2.65
C THR A 116 5.82 0.23 3.16
N TRP A 117 5.97 1.33 2.40
CA TRP A 117 6.62 2.55 2.88
C TRP A 117 5.96 3.14 4.13
N THR A 118 4.68 2.82 4.38
CA THR A 118 3.93 3.30 5.55
C THR A 118 4.23 2.54 6.84
N LEU A 119 4.95 1.41 6.80
CA LEU A 119 5.15 0.52 7.95
C LEU A 119 5.78 1.23 9.15
N LYS A 120 6.78 2.09 8.92
CA LYS A 120 7.38 2.92 9.99
C LYS A 120 6.37 3.85 10.67
N ALA A 121 5.48 4.46 9.90
CA ALA A 121 4.46 5.35 10.44
C ALA A 121 3.38 4.56 11.19
N LYS A 122 2.94 3.42 10.64
CA LYS A 122 2.00 2.49 11.30
C LYS A 122 2.54 2.00 12.64
N ALA A 123 3.80 1.56 12.69
CA ALA A 123 4.48 1.14 13.92
C ALA A 123 4.39 2.21 15.01
N ARG A 124 4.78 3.46 14.68
CA ARG A 124 4.71 4.59 15.63
C ARG A 124 3.29 4.88 16.12
N ILE A 125 2.30 4.79 15.25
CA ILE A 125 0.89 5.00 15.63
C ILE A 125 0.45 3.89 16.60
N LEU A 126 0.74 2.63 16.29
CA LEU A 126 0.38 1.50 17.15
C LEU A 126 1.08 1.57 18.51
N ASP A 127 2.39 1.79 18.52
CA ASP A 127 3.19 1.98 19.74
C ASP A 127 2.63 3.12 20.62
N SER A 128 2.17 4.22 20.00
CA SER A 128 1.57 5.34 20.74
C SER A 128 0.22 5.01 21.39
N LEU A 129 -0.49 4.02 20.86
CA LEU A 129 -1.81 3.60 21.33
C LEU A 129 -1.73 2.52 22.42
N ASP A 130 -0.75 1.61 22.32
CA ASP A 130 -0.62 0.48 23.25
C ASP A 130 0.58 0.59 24.23
N GLY A 131 1.42 1.62 24.07
CA GLY A 131 2.63 1.82 24.87
C GLY A 131 3.80 0.91 24.47
N GLY A 132 3.71 0.29 23.29
CA GLY A 132 4.73 -0.57 22.71
C GLY A 132 5.97 0.19 22.23
N SER A 133 6.90 -0.58 21.66
CA SER A 133 8.11 -0.08 21.02
C SER A 133 8.53 -1.04 19.93
N THR A 134 8.16 -0.73 18.69
CA THR A 134 8.43 -1.54 17.50
C THR A 134 9.70 -1.05 16.81
N SER A 135 10.69 -1.93 16.64
CA SER A 135 11.87 -1.66 15.81
C SER A 135 11.57 -1.99 14.35
N VAL A 136 11.73 -0.99 13.47
CA VAL A 136 11.49 -1.15 12.03
C VAL A 136 12.80 -1.12 11.26
N GLU A 137 13.38 -2.29 11.08
CA GLU A 137 14.59 -2.58 10.31
C GLU A 137 14.28 -2.81 8.82
N TRP A 138 13.12 -3.42 8.55
CA TRP A 138 12.63 -3.73 7.20
C TRP A 138 11.40 -2.91 6.85
N CYS A 139 11.53 -2.04 5.85
CA CYS A 139 10.46 -1.15 5.36
C CYS A 139 10.76 -0.73 3.92
N PRO A 140 10.56 -1.61 2.93
CA PRO A 140 10.77 -1.25 1.54
C PRO A 140 9.74 -0.20 1.09
N ASP A 141 10.11 0.60 0.10
CA ASP A 141 9.21 1.61 -0.50
C ASP A 141 7.90 0.96 -1.02
N TYR A 142 8.05 -0.16 -1.70
CA TYR A 142 6.98 -1.02 -2.17
C TYR A 142 7.50 -2.47 -2.27
N LEU A 143 6.58 -3.42 -2.32
CA LEU A 143 6.87 -4.84 -2.49
C LEU A 143 6.37 -5.33 -3.84
N VAL A 144 7.22 -6.05 -4.59
CA VAL A 144 6.84 -6.80 -5.79
C VAL A 144 7.51 -8.16 -5.73
N VAL A 145 6.73 -9.20 -5.46
CA VAL A 145 7.23 -10.54 -5.13
C VAL A 145 6.32 -11.64 -5.65
N PRO A 146 6.84 -12.86 -5.91
CA PRO A 146 6.00 -14.02 -6.18
C PRO A 146 5.10 -14.32 -4.98
N ALA A 147 3.84 -14.66 -5.21
CA ALA A 147 2.90 -15.06 -4.17
C ALA A 147 3.40 -16.29 -3.39
N THR A 148 4.16 -17.17 -4.05
CA THR A 148 4.81 -18.34 -3.43
C THR A 148 5.90 -18.00 -2.42
N SER A 149 6.39 -16.76 -2.40
CA SER A 149 7.33 -16.27 -1.38
C SER A 149 6.64 -15.77 -0.11
N SER A 150 5.30 -15.66 -0.12
CA SER A 150 4.54 -15.33 1.07
C SER A 150 4.60 -16.47 2.08
N SER A 151 5.06 -16.17 3.29
CA SER A 151 4.98 -17.07 4.43
C SER A 151 3.53 -17.22 4.92
N SER A 152 3.31 -18.17 5.81
CA SER A 152 2.11 -18.23 6.64
C SER A 152 2.11 -17.13 7.71
N LEU A 153 0.92 -16.73 8.18
CA LEU A 153 0.78 -15.78 9.29
C LEU A 153 1.55 -16.25 10.53
N GLN A 154 1.55 -17.55 10.81
CA GLN A 154 2.25 -18.14 11.94
C GLN A 154 3.78 -18.01 11.81
N GLU A 155 4.34 -18.23 10.63
CA GLU A 155 5.77 -18.06 10.40
C GLU A 155 6.21 -16.60 10.58
N VAL A 156 5.41 -15.64 10.11
CA VAL A 156 5.69 -14.21 10.36
C VAL A 156 5.58 -13.88 11.84
N GLN A 157 4.57 -14.42 12.53
CA GLN A 157 4.35 -14.16 13.95
C GLN A 157 5.47 -14.73 14.83
N CYS A 158 5.94 -15.95 14.54
CA CYS A 158 6.94 -16.66 15.35
C CYS A 158 8.39 -16.47 14.87
N GLY A 159 8.60 -15.96 13.67
CA GLY A 159 9.92 -15.73 13.10
C GLY A 159 10.66 -14.56 13.75
N PHE A 160 11.98 -14.57 13.62
CA PHE A 160 12.89 -13.51 14.12
C PHE A 160 13.59 -12.74 13.01
N GLU A 161 13.35 -13.09 11.74
CA GLU A 161 13.97 -12.44 10.59
C GLU A 161 13.09 -11.28 10.09
N ALA A 162 13.66 -10.08 10.07
CA ALA A 162 13.03 -8.91 9.46
C ALA A 162 12.86 -9.15 7.95
N GLY A 163 11.66 -8.86 7.43
CA GLY A 163 11.33 -9.07 6.02
C GLY A 163 10.52 -10.32 5.72
N LEU A 164 10.12 -11.10 6.73
CA LEU A 164 9.05 -12.07 6.57
C LEU A 164 7.72 -11.34 6.35
N TYR A 165 6.92 -11.84 5.40
CA TYR A 165 5.59 -11.32 5.11
C TYR A 165 4.63 -12.45 4.78
N ALA A 166 3.35 -12.23 5.07
CA ALA A 166 2.27 -13.17 4.81
C ALA A 166 1.09 -12.41 4.20
N TYR A 167 0.54 -12.91 3.10
CA TYR A 167 -0.67 -12.42 2.45
C TYR A 167 -1.64 -13.57 2.29
N VAL A 168 -2.84 -13.43 2.85
CA VAL A 168 -3.91 -14.42 2.81
C VAL A 168 -5.15 -13.75 2.25
N ARG A 169 -5.60 -14.18 1.07
CA ARG A 169 -6.83 -13.65 0.45
C ARG A 169 -8.06 -14.09 1.24
N HIS A 170 -9.01 -13.16 1.36
CA HIS A 170 -10.32 -13.40 1.98
C HIS A 170 -11.44 -12.98 1.02
N PRO A 171 -11.93 -13.89 0.14
CA PRO A 171 -12.95 -13.56 -0.86
C PRO A 171 -14.23 -12.92 -0.29
N GLU A 172 -14.59 -13.28 0.94
CA GLU A 172 -15.71 -12.69 1.66
C GLU A 172 -15.48 -11.22 2.02
N ILE A 173 -14.25 -10.83 2.38
CA ILE A 173 -13.88 -9.43 2.60
C ILE A 173 -13.93 -8.68 1.27
N GLU A 174 -13.41 -9.27 0.19
CA GLU A 174 -13.47 -8.68 -1.15
C GLU A 174 -14.92 -8.39 -1.56
N GLU A 175 -15.84 -9.33 -1.33
CA GLU A 175 -17.27 -9.15 -1.62
C GLU A 175 -17.89 -8.02 -0.78
N ILE A 176 -17.62 -7.97 0.53
CA ILE A 176 -18.15 -6.93 1.41
C ILE A 176 -17.64 -5.56 0.98
N VAL A 177 -16.33 -5.44 0.73
CA VAL A 177 -15.70 -4.20 0.28
C VAL A 177 -16.30 -3.79 -1.06
N ARG A 178 -16.41 -4.69 -2.04
CA ARG A 178 -17.00 -4.40 -3.36
C ARG A 178 -18.42 -3.83 -3.27
N ARG A 179 -19.26 -4.37 -2.38
CA ARG A 179 -20.63 -3.86 -2.15
C ARG A 179 -20.67 -2.48 -1.51
N ARG A 180 -19.66 -2.13 -0.71
CA ARG A 180 -19.58 -0.86 0.02
C ARG A 180 -18.77 0.20 -0.71
N SER A 181 -17.95 -0.21 -1.68
CA SER A 181 -17.02 0.68 -2.37
C SER A 181 -17.76 1.70 -3.22
N PRO A 182 -17.31 2.98 -3.22
CA PRO A 182 -17.76 3.94 -4.20
C PRO A 182 -17.50 3.41 -5.62
N GLY A 183 -18.47 3.57 -6.53
CA GLY A 183 -18.32 3.12 -7.92
C GLY A 183 -17.11 3.74 -8.63
N VAL A 184 -16.70 3.11 -9.73
CA VAL A 184 -15.49 3.44 -10.52
C VAL A 184 -15.37 4.93 -10.86
N GLU A 185 -16.49 5.63 -11.03
CA GLU A 185 -16.54 7.07 -11.30
C GLU A 185 -15.80 7.92 -10.26
N ARG A 186 -15.78 7.51 -8.99
CA ARG A 186 -15.14 8.26 -7.91
C ARG A 186 -13.62 8.09 -7.87
N ILE A 187 -13.07 7.02 -8.45
CA ILE A 187 -11.62 6.79 -8.51
C ILE A 187 -11.02 7.19 -9.87
N ALA A 188 -11.84 7.35 -10.91
CA ALA A 188 -11.37 7.68 -12.26
C ALA A 188 -10.47 8.93 -12.34
N PRO A 189 -10.76 10.04 -11.62
CA PRO A 189 -9.85 11.20 -11.61
C PRO A 189 -8.47 10.88 -11.02
N LEU A 190 -8.42 10.01 -9.99
CA LEU A 190 -7.17 9.59 -9.38
C LEU A 190 -6.36 8.71 -10.34
N VAL A 191 -7.02 7.76 -11.00
CA VAL A 191 -6.38 6.92 -12.02
C VAL A 191 -5.79 7.78 -13.14
N ALA A 192 -6.57 8.73 -13.67
CA ALA A 192 -6.10 9.67 -14.70
C ALA A 192 -4.92 10.51 -14.22
N GLY A 193 -4.99 11.03 -12.98
CA GLY A 193 -3.90 11.77 -12.36
C GLY A 193 -2.61 10.95 -12.26
N VAL A 194 -2.71 9.69 -11.80
CA VAL A 194 -1.55 8.79 -11.68
C VAL A 194 -0.93 8.51 -13.04
N ILE A 195 -1.74 8.21 -14.06
CA ILE A 195 -1.25 7.97 -15.42
C ILE A 195 -0.53 9.20 -15.98
N HIS A 196 -1.10 10.40 -15.78
CA HIS A 196 -0.52 11.65 -16.24
C HIS A 196 0.82 11.93 -15.55
N ALA A 197 0.84 11.87 -14.21
CA ALA A 197 2.05 12.03 -13.40
C ALA A 197 3.14 11.02 -13.78
N TYR A 198 2.77 9.76 -13.97
CA TYR A 198 3.68 8.71 -14.40
C TYR A 198 4.27 9.02 -15.78
N ARG A 199 3.44 9.30 -16.79
CA ARG A 199 3.92 9.60 -18.15
C ARG A 199 4.85 10.81 -18.20
N ALA A 200 4.50 11.89 -17.50
CA ALA A 200 5.35 13.08 -17.44
C ALA A 200 6.72 12.77 -16.82
N SER A 201 6.74 11.96 -15.75
CA SER A 201 8.00 11.55 -15.12
C SER A 201 8.90 10.72 -16.07
N LEU A 202 8.32 9.95 -16.99
CA LEU A 202 9.08 9.23 -18.03
C LEU A 202 9.79 10.18 -19.01
N HIS A 203 9.27 11.40 -19.16
CA HIS A 203 9.84 12.45 -19.99
C HIS A 203 10.74 13.42 -19.21
N GLY A 204 11.00 13.16 -17.92
CA GLY A 204 11.81 14.02 -17.07
C GLY A 204 11.10 15.30 -16.63
N GLU A 205 9.78 15.37 -16.80
CA GLU A 205 8.98 16.51 -16.35
C GLU A 205 8.70 16.42 -14.85
N THR A 206 8.65 17.59 -14.19
CA THR A 206 8.23 17.69 -12.79
C THR A 206 6.77 18.09 -12.73
N ILE A 207 5.94 17.26 -12.09
CA ILE A 207 4.52 17.54 -11.87
C ILE A 207 4.27 17.83 -10.40
N ALA A 208 3.57 18.94 -10.14
CA ALA A 208 2.96 19.21 -8.85
C ALA A 208 1.50 18.76 -8.88
N VAL A 209 1.13 17.86 -7.98
CA VAL A 209 -0.27 17.42 -7.80
C VAL A 209 -0.84 18.19 -6.62
N VAL A 210 -1.97 18.88 -6.84
CA VAL A 210 -2.67 19.67 -5.83
C VAL A 210 -4.10 19.15 -5.68
N GLY A 211 -4.47 18.78 -4.47
CA GLY A 211 -5.86 18.47 -4.13
C GLY A 211 -6.68 19.74 -4.02
N VAL A 212 -7.87 19.75 -4.62
CA VAL A 212 -8.83 20.85 -4.50
C VAL A 212 -10.11 20.30 -3.90
N ASN A 213 -10.51 20.87 -2.76
CA ASN A 213 -11.76 20.56 -2.09
C ASN A 213 -12.95 21.05 -2.93
N ARG A 214 -14.15 20.55 -2.61
CA ARG A 214 -15.38 20.94 -3.34
C ARG A 214 -15.71 22.42 -3.25
N ASP A 215 -15.24 23.10 -2.21
CA ASP A 215 -15.40 24.54 -2.00
C ASP A 215 -14.33 25.38 -2.74
N GLY A 216 -13.45 24.73 -3.50
CA GLY A 216 -12.36 25.37 -4.23
C GLY A 216 -11.13 25.67 -3.38
N SER A 217 -11.13 25.34 -2.09
CA SER A 217 -9.94 25.45 -1.26
C SER A 217 -8.92 24.36 -1.62
N PHE A 218 -7.63 24.66 -1.48
CA PHE A 218 -6.59 23.66 -1.63
C PHE A 218 -6.59 22.71 -0.42
N GLN A 219 -6.35 21.42 -0.65
CA GLN A 219 -5.91 20.54 0.42
C GLN A 219 -4.53 21.01 0.87
N THR A 220 -4.48 21.65 2.02
CA THR A 220 -3.27 22.24 2.60
C THR A 220 -2.39 21.22 3.33
N GLU A 221 -2.85 19.98 3.48
CA GLU A 221 -2.03 18.83 3.91
C GLU A 221 -1.33 18.15 2.72
N ALA A 222 -1.17 18.87 1.60
CA ALA A 222 -0.28 18.46 0.53
C ALA A 222 1.15 18.37 1.08
N VAL A 223 1.61 17.14 1.30
CA VAL A 223 3.02 16.80 1.48
C VAL A 223 3.77 17.50 0.35
N ALA A 224 4.47 18.57 0.69
CA ALA A 224 5.51 19.12 -0.16
C ALA A 224 6.32 17.92 -0.63
N ALA A 225 6.32 17.69 -1.93
CA ALA A 225 7.27 16.79 -2.56
C ALA A 225 8.67 17.39 -2.37
N GLU A 226 9.20 17.36 -1.14
CA GLU A 226 10.62 17.44 -0.86
C GLU A 226 11.23 16.11 -1.31
N TYR A 227 11.29 15.92 -2.62
CA TYR A 227 12.36 15.15 -3.23
C TYR A 227 13.43 16.16 -3.64
N ALA A 228 14.02 16.81 -2.64
CA ALA A 228 15.35 17.33 -2.83
C ALA A 228 16.24 16.13 -3.15
N ALA A 229 16.80 16.12 -4.35
CA ALA A 229 17.92 15.29 -4.69
C ALA A 229 18.97 15.45 -3.59
N VAL A 230 19.13 14.43 -2.74
CA VAL A 230 20.29 14.33 -1.86
C VAL A 230 21.38 13.74 -2.73
N SER A 231 22.25 14.64 -3.17
CA SER A 231 23.59 14.39 -3.72
C SER A 231 24.35 13.31 -2.98
#